data_AF-A0A8J7AEH7-F1
#
_entry.id   AF-A0A8J7AEH7-F1
#
_cell.length_a   1.000
_cell.length_b   1.000
_cell.length_c   1.000
_cell.angle_alpha   90.00
_cell.angle_beta   90.00
_cell.angle_gamma   90.00
#
_symmetry.space_group_name_H-M   'P 1'
#
loop_
_entity.id
_entity.type
_entity.pdbx_description
1 polymer ?
#
loop_
_entity_poly.entity_id
_entity_poly.type
_entity_poly.pdbx_seq_one_letter_code
_entity_poly.pdbx_strand_id
1 'polypeptide(L)'
;MLNQTLHPLKVNGKNIYFEQIYGTALGVQKYTITHGSDVSSSIETITEFWLQTGNGKETQIKLSTDNIKVREGQQVSLIRAYNYIGAYTKSKTSPYYIFINHDFHDWCWLCTPTLFLSNLKVFIFPIGWEDLLILGFLLCGLFIFLFFFLGLSLEYLLFLACFAVFVIVLHIIQFDRTNSALTSTQLEIARMIRKLM
;
A
#
# COMPACT_ATOMS: atom_id res chain seq x y z
N MET A 1 -26.07 -7.50 11.43
CA MET A 1 -26.30 -6.49 10.38
C MET A 1 -25.15 -5.49 10.44
N LEU A 2 -24.41 -5.30 9.34
CA LEU A 2 -23.32 -4.31 9.24
C LEU A 2 -23.92 -2.92 9.00
N ASN A 3 -24.32 -2.23 10.05
CA ASN A 3 -24.67 -0.81 10.00
C ASN A 3 -23.42 0.05 10.24
N GLN A 4 -22.41 -0.12 9.39
CA GLN A 4 -21.35 0.87 9.25
C GLN A 4 -21.56 1.51 7.89
N THR A 5 -21.90 2.80 7.89
CA THR A 5 -21.94 3.64 6.70
C THR A 5 -20.56 3.61 6.05
N LEU A 6 -20.42 2.75 5.04
CA LEU A 6 -19.21 2.66 4.23
C LEU A 6 -19.13 3.93 3.38
N HIS A 7 -18.39 4.94 3.84
CA HIS A 7 -18.09 6.08 3.00
C HIS A 7 -16.95 5.70 2.05
N PRO A 8 -17.17 5.74 0.72
CA PRO A 8 -16.11 5.43 -0.21
C PRO A 8 -15.05 6.53 -0.20
N LEU A 9 -13.79 6.16 0.01
CA LEU A 9 -12.67 7.03 -0.31
C LEU A 9 -12.42 6.95 -1.82
N LYS A 10 -12.56 8.07 -2.52
CA LYS A 10 -12.25 8.17 -3.94
C LYS A 10 -10.76 8.38 -4.14
N VAL A 11 -10.08 7.40 -4.75
CA VAL A 11 -8.66 7.50 -5.13
C VAL A 11 -8.57 7.24 -6.63
N ASN A 12 -8.13 8.24 -7.40
CA ASN A 12 -8.01 8.18 -8.87
C ASN A 12 -9.24 7.61 -9.59
N GLY A 13 -10.44 8.05 -9.18
CA GLY A 13 -11.71 7.61 -9.79
C GLY A 13 -12.19 6.23 -9.33
N LYS A 14 -11.45 5.53 -8.46
CA LYS A 14 -11.89 4.29 -7.83
C LYS A 14 -12.44 4.56 -6.44
N ASN A 15 -13.53 3.88 -6.11
CA ASN A 15 -14.10 3.91 -4.76
C ASN A 15 -13.46 2.80 -3.92
N ILE A 16 -12.78 3.18 -2.85
CA ILE A 16 -12.23 2.28 -1.84
C ILE A 16 -13.18 2.27 -0.66
N TYR A 17 -13.62 1.09 -0.26
CA TYR A 17 -14.50 0.91 0.89
C TYR A 17 -13.73 0.23 2.02
N PHE A 18 -13.93 0.72 3.24
CA PHE A 18 -13.30 0.20 4.43
C PHE A 18 -14.34 -0.51 5.29
N GLU A 19 -14.17 -1.81 5.48
CA GLU A 19 -14.99 -2.62 6.39
C GLU A 19 -14.19 -2.86 7.67
N GLN A 20 -14.75 -2.50 8.82
CA GLN A 20 -14.11 -2.74 10.10
C GLN A 20 -14.74 -3.97 10.78
N ILE A 21 -13.87 -4.80 11.35
CA ILE A 21 -14.27 -5.85 12.29
C ILE A 21 -13.63 -5.54 13.64
N TYR A 22 -14.45 -5.32 14.66
CA TYR A 22 -14.04 -5.01 16.03
C TYR A 22 -14.39 -6.18 16.95
N GLY A 23 -13.49 -6.56 17.85
CA GLY A 23 -13.78 -7.58 18.84
C GLY A 23 -12.61 -7.90 19.76
N THR A 24 -12.80 -8.93 20.58
CA THR A 24 -11.80 -9.45 21.50
C THR A 24 -10.97 -10.54 20.81
N ALA A 25 -9.65 -10.47 20.93
CA ALA A 25 -8.76 -11.52 20.45
C ALA A 25 -8.75 -12.71 21.41
N LEU A 26 -9.00 -13.91 20.88
CA LEU A 26 -9.03 -15.18 21.60
C LEU A 26 -8.05 -16.18 20.97
N GLY A 27 -7.48 -17.07 21.79
CA GLY A 27 -6.63 -18.16 21.29
C GLY A 27 -5.45 -17.68 20.43
N VAL A 28 -4.77 -16.62 20.88
CA VAL A 28 -3.66 -16.01 20.14
C VAL A 28 -2.47 -16.95 20.09
N GLN A 29 -1.99 -17.25 18.89
CA GLN A 29 -0.82 -18.07 18.61
C GLN A 29 0.14 -17.31 17.68
N LYS A 30 1.45 -17.42 17.93
CA LYS A 30 2.49 -16.85 17.07
C LYS A 30 3.51 -17.94 16.75
N TYR A 31 3.76 -18.18 15.47
CA TYR A 31 4.67 -19.21 14.99
C TYR A 31 5.41 -18.74 13.75
N THR A 32 6.49 -19.43 13.42
CA THR A 32 7.37 -19.08 12.31
C THR A 32 7.40 -20.22 11.30
N ILE A 33 7.25 -19.91 10.02
CA ILE A 33 7.41 -20.85 8.91
C ILE A 33 8.72 -20.52 8.21
N THR A 34 9.58 -21.52 8.06
CA THR A 34 10.80 -21.41 7.25
C THR A 34 10.53 -22.06 5.90
N HIS A 35 10.56 -21.27 4.83
CA HIS A 35 10.52 -21.78 3.46
C HIS A 35 11.97 -22.02 3.01
N GLY A 36 12.34 -23.29 2.82
CA GLY A 36 13.65 -23.66 2.29
C GLY A 36 13.59 -23.93 0.80
N SER A 37 14.46 -23.28 0.02
CA SER A 37 14.88 -23.73 -1.31
C SER A 37 16.39 -23.95 -1.32
N ASP A 38 16.90 -24.74 -2.27
CA ASP A 38 18.32 -25.14 -2.35
C ASP A 38 19.32 -23.97 -2.40
N VAL A 39 18.85 -22.72 -2.61
CA VAL A 39 19.67 -21.52 -2.78
C VAL A 39 19.29 -20.38 -1.82
N SER A 40 18.15 -20.44 -1.12
CA SER A 40 17.73 -19.39 -0.18
C SER A 40 16.71 -19.90 0.85
N SER A 41 16.78 -19.38 2.07
CA SER A 41 15.71 -19.56 3.07
C SER A 41 14.97 -18.24 3.28
N SER A 42 13.63 -18.30 3.37
CA SER A 42 12.83 -17.17 3.85
C SER A 42 12.12 -17.57 5.13
N ILE A 43 12.08 -16.64 6.08
CA ILE A 43 11.46 -16.83 7.38
C ILE A 43 10.21 -15.95 7.42
N GLU A 44 9.06 -16.55 7.65
CA GLU A 44 7.77 -15.89 7.72
C GLU A 44 7.19 -16.04 9.12
N THR A 45 6.94 -14.92 9.81
CA THR A 45 6.30 -14.94 11.13
C THR A 45 4.79 -14.76 10.97
N ILE A 46 4.03 -15.72 11.49
CA ILE A 46 2.57 -15.75 11.40
C ILE A 46 1.98 -15.59 12.80
N THR A 47 1.00 -14.69 12.90
CA THR A 47 0.16 -14.52 14.08
C THR A 47 -1.27 -14.94 13.73
N GLU A 48 -1.83 -15.86 14.51
CA GLU A 48 -3.14 -16.45 14.30
C GLU A 48 -3.98 -16.32 15.56
N PHE A 49 -5.24 -15.90 15.43
CA PHE A 49 -6.16 -15.75 16.55
C PHE A 49 -7.62 -15.76 16.08
N TRP A 50 -8.53 -16.00 17.01
CA TRP A 50 -9.98 -15.83 16.77
C TRP A 50 -10.40 -14.44 17.23
N LEU A 51 -11.12 -13.73 16.37
CA LEU A 51 -11.72 -12.44 16.70
C LEU A 51 -13.19 -12.67 17.06
N GLN A 52 -13.53 -12.49 18.33
CA GLN A 52 -14.91 -12.58 18.81
C GLN A 52 -15.55 -11.19 18.82
N THR A 53 -16.54 -10.98 17.95
CA THR A 53 -17.28 -9.71 17.88
C THR A 53 -18.33 -9.64 18.99
N GLY A 54 -18.81 -8.44 19.34
CA GLY A 54 -19.74 -8.24 20.47
C GLY A 54 -21.09 -8.97 20.38
N ASN A 55 -21.42 -9.56 19.23
CA ASN A 55 -22.57 -10.45 19.04
C ASN A 55 -22.23 -11.95 19.23
N GLY A 56 -21.02 -12.26 19.73
CA GLY A 56 -20.53 -13.63 19.94
C GLY A 56 -20.03 -14.35 18.67
N LYS A 57 -20.07 -13.72 17.50
CA LYS A 57 -19.55 -14.33 16.27
C LYS A 57 -18.02 -14.34 16.29
N GLU A 58 -17.46 -15.50 15.98
CA GLU A 58 -16.01 -15.69 15.90
C GLU A 58 -15.54 -15.73 14.44
N THR A 59 -14.40 -15.10 14.17
CA THR A 59 -13.76 -15.12 12.86
C THR A 59 -12.27 -15.39 13.03
N GLN A 60 -11.75 -16.43 12.39
CA GLN A 60 -10.32 -16.72 12.40
C GLN A 60 -9.55 -15.67 11.60
N ILE A 61 -8.52 -15.12 12.21
CA ILE A 61 -7.62 -14.12 11.65
C ILE A 61 -6.22 -14.71 11.61
N LYS A 62 -5.61 -14.72 10.43
CA LYS A 62 -4.23 -15.19 10.20
C LYS A 62 -3.46 -14.10 9.48
N LEU A 63 -2.41 -13.61 10.11
CA LEU A 63 -1.65 -12.46 9.66
C LEU A 63 -0.17 -12.81 9.56
N SER A 64 0.46 -12.42 8.45
CA SER A 64 1.87 -12.67 8.19
C SER A 64 2.68 -11.38 8.30
N THR A 65 3.13 -11.07 9.52
CA THR A 65 4.12 -10.03 9.81
C THR A 65 4.66 -10.25 11.23
N ASP A 66 5.94 -9.94 11.39
CA ASP A 66 6.68 -9.92 12.64
C ASP A 66 6.14 -8.90 13.65
N ASN A 67 5.60 -7.77 13.17
CA ASN A 67 5.28 -6.60 13.97
C ASN A 67 3.90 -6.62 14.65
N ILE A 68 3.13 -7.70 14.53
CA ILE A 68 1.86 -7.80 15.27
C ILE A 68 2.14 -8.10 16.75
N LYS A 69 1.65 -7.19 17.59
CA LYS A 69 1.54 -7.34 19.03
C LYS A 69 0.07 -7.51 19.38
N VAL A 70 -0.32 -8.71 19.77
CA VAL A 70 -1.66 -9.03 20.26
C VAL A 70 -1.56 -10.10 21.33
N ARG A 71 -2.39 -9.99 22.36
CA ARG A 71 -2.54 -10.96 23.45
C ARG A 71 -4.00 -11.36 23.55
N GLU A 72 -4.23 -12.51 24.17
CA GLU A 72 -5.57 -12.97 24.46
C GLU A 72 -6.30 -12.00 25.40
N GLY A 73 -7.59 -11.79 25.15
CA GLY A 73 -8.45 -10.87 25.88
C GLY A 73 -8.36 -9.41 25.39
N GLN A 74 -7.46 -9.09 24.47
CA GLN A 74 -7.27 -7.72 24.01
C GLN A 74 -8.34 -7.24 23.03
N GLN A 75 -8.69 -5.96 23.10
CA GLN A 75 -9.57 -5.33 22.12
C GLN A 75 -8.78 -4.97 20.87
N VAL A 76 -9.20 -5.51 19.73
CA VAL A 76 -8.54 -5.29 18.45
C VAL A 76 -9.53 -4.91 17.37
N SER A 77 -9.04 -4.24 16.33
CA SER A 77 -9.78 -3.99 15.12
C SER A 77 -8.98 -4.35 13.89
N LEU A 78 -9.68 -4.97 12.95
CA LEU A 78 -9.16 -5.27 11.63
C LEU A 78 -9.95 -4.45 10.62
N ILE A 79 -9.29 -3.48 9.99
CA ILE A 79 -9.88 -2.71 8.89
C ILE A 79 -9.48 -3.37 7.59
N ARG A 80 -10.47 -3.70 6.77
CA ARG A 80 -10.31 -4.33 5.46
C ARG A 80 -10.66 -3.33 4.38
N ALA A 81 -9.71 -3.02 3.50
CA ALA A 81 -9.96 -2.16 2.34
C ALA A 81 -10.22 -3.03 1.10
N TYR A 82 -11.36 -2.80 0.44
CA TYR A 82 -11.75 -3.49 -0.78
C TYR A 82 -11.95 -2.51 -1.94
N ASN A 83 -11.57 -2.95 -3.14
CA ASN A 83 -12.03 -2.34 -4.37
C ASN A 83 -13.37 -2.98 -4.79
N TYR A 84 -14.38 -2.18 -5.09
CA TYR A 84 -15.67 -2.67 -5.61
C TYR A 84 -15.69 -2.50 -7.13
N ILE A 85 -16.02 -3.58 -7.86
CA ILE A 85 -16.12 -3.57 -9.33
C ILE A 85 -17.53 -3.12 -9.79
N GLY A 86 -18.44 -2.85 -8.85
CA GLY A 86 -19.80 -2.39 -9.10
C GLY A 86 -20.54 -2.12 -7.79
N ALA A 87 -21.86 -1.99 -7.83
CA ALA A 87 -22.66 -1.59 -6.66
C ALA A 87 -22.52 -2.54 -5.45
N TYR A 88 -22.29 -3.85 -5.67
CA TYR A 88 -22.26 -4.84 -4.58
C TYR A 88 -21.22 -5.97 -4.76
N THR A 89 -20.42 -5.95 -5.83
CA THR A 89 -19.46 -7.02 -6.10
C THR A 89 -18.09 -6.67 -5.54
N LYS A 90 -17.74 -7.29 -4.40
CA LYS A 90 -16.38 -7.24 -3.84
C LYS A 90 -15.41 -7.83 -4.87
N SER A 91 -14.37 -7.09 -5.22
CA SER A 91 -13.25 -7.68 -5.98
C SER A 91 -12.68 -8.86 -5.19
N LYS A 92 -12.47 -10.01 -5.84
CA LYS A 92 -11.78 -11.17 -5.25
C LYS A 92 -10.29 -10.90 -4.95
N THR A 93 -9.76 -9.75 -5.35
CA THR A 93 -8.38 -9.35 -5.04
C THR A 93 -8.21 -9.12 -3.55
N SER A 94 -7.13 -9.69 -2.98
CA SER A 94 -6.77 -9.68 -1.56
C SER A 94 -7.07 -8.32 -0.91
N PRO A 95 -7.97 -8.24 0.09
CA PRO A 95 -8.17 -7.01 0.82
C PRO A 95 -6.90 -6.61 1.56
N TYR A 96 -6.69 -5.31 1.69
CA TYR A 96 -5.66 -4.77 2.54
C TYR A 96 -6.16 -4.75 3.95
N TYR A 97 -5.28 -5.11 4.87
CA TYR A 97 -5.62 -5.16 6.28
C TYR A 97 -4.79 -4.13 7.04
N ILE A 98 -5.48 -3.31 7.82
CA ILE A 98 -4.86 -2.52 8.89
C ILE A 98 -5.26 -3.20 10.19
N PHE A 99 -4.27 -3.55 10.98
CA PHE A 99 -4.48 -4.10 12.31
C PHE A 99 -4.31 -2.98 13.33
N ILE A 100 -5.26 -2.86 14.25
CA ILE A 100 -5.24 -1.89 15.34
C ILE A 100 -5.37 -2.67 16.64
N ASN A 101 -4.43 -2.43 17.55
CA ASN A 101 -4.52 -2.91 18.92
C ASN A 101 -4.90 -1.73 19.82
N HIS A 102 -6.12 -1.75 20.34
CA HIS A 102 -6.66 -0.64 21.12
C HIS A 102 -5.98 -0.50 22.49
N ASP A 103 -5.58 -1.63 23.08
CA ASP A 103 -4.95 -1.66 24.40
C ASP A 103 -3.50 -1.16 24.39
N PHE A 104 -2.80 -1.33 23.27
CA PHE A 104 -1.44 -0.79 23.09
C PHE A 104 -1.42 0.59 22.42
N HIS A 105 -2.58 1.11 22.01
CA HIS A 105 -2.68 2.33 21.20
C HIS A 105 -1.77 2.29 19.95
N ASP A 106 -1.60 1.10 19.38
CA ASP A 106 -0.68 0.82 18.28
C ASP A 106 -1.45 0.28 17.07
N TRP A 107 -0.92 0.54 15.88
CA TRP A 107 -1.53 0.08 14.64
C TRP A 107 -0.45 -0.24 13.62
N CYS A 108 -0.67 -1.29 12.84
CA CYS A 108 0.28 -1.70 11.80
C CYS A 108 -0.43 -2.01 10.49
N TRP A 109 0.27 -1.69 9.41
CA TRP A 109 -0.09 -2.14 8.08
C TRP A 109 0.33 -3.59 7.92
N LEU A 110 -0.57 -4.42 7.39
CA LEU A 110 -0.29 -5.82 7.08
C LEU A 110 0.20 -6.02 5.64
N CYS A 111 0.22 -4.95 4.84
CA CYS A 111 0.84 -4.85 3.52
C CYS A 111 1.50 -3.48 3.39
N THR A 112 2.62 -3.36 2.67
CA THR A 112 3.27 -2.05 2.50
C THR A 112 2.33 -1.05 1.78
N PRO A 113 2.29 0.23 2.20
CA PRO A 113 1.48 1.25 1.54
C PRO A 113 1.77 1.38 0.03
N THR A 114 3.00 1.12 -0.40
CA THR A 114 3.41 1.08 -1.81
C THR A 114 2.73 -0.05 -2.59
N LEU A 115 2.63 -1.25 -2.01
CA LEU A 115 1.94 -2.39 -2.63
C LEU A 115 0.41 -2.18 -2.68
N PHE A 116 -0.13 -1.46 -1.69
CA PHE A 116 -1.51 -0.98 -1.70
C PHE A 116 -1.78 -0.04 -2.88
N LEU A 117 -0.96 1.01 -3.01
CA LEU A 117 -1.15 2.02 -4.04
C LEU A 117 -0.88 1.48 -5.46
N SER A 118 0.13 0.60 -5.64
CA SER A 118 0.43 0.02 -6.95
C SER A 118 -0.72 -0.83 -7.49
N ASN A 119 -1.33 -1.66 -6.64
CA ASN A 119 -2.49 -2.48 -6.99
C ASN A 119 -3.78 -1.67 -7.20
N LEU A 120 -3.88 -0.49 -6.58
CA LEU A 120 -4.92 0.48 -6.94
C LEU A 120 -4.73 1.04 -8.36
N LYS A 121 -3.68 0.61 -9.09
CA LYS A 121 -3.24 1.21 -10.36
C LYS A 121 -3.10 2.73 -10.22
N VAL A 122 -2.79 3.20 -9.02
CA VAL A 122 -2.11 4.49 -8.90
C VAL A 122 -0.81 4.23 -9.62
N PHE A 123 -0.65 4.84 -10.79
CA PHE A 123 0.53 4.68 -11.64
C PHE A 123 1.72 5.18 -10.82
N ILE A 124 2.31 4.28 -10.05
CA ILE A 124 3.55 4.50 -9.33
C ILE A 124 4.58 3.88 -10.27
N PHE A 125 5.34 4.74 -10.94
CA PHE A 125 6.62 4.26 -11.44
C PHE A 125 7.42 3.82 -10.21
N PRO A 126 7.84 2.54 -10.13
CA PRO A 126 8.63 2.05 -9.01
C PRO A 126 10.05 2.65 -8.98
N ILE A 127 10.37 3.50 -9.95
CA ILE A 127 11.64 4.20 -10.11
C ILE A 127 11.70 5.28 -9.02
N GLY A 128 12.62 5.11 -8.07
CA GLY A 128 12.91 6.14 -7.08
C GLY A 128 13.45 7.41 -7.74
N TRP A 129 13.40 8.55 -7.05
CA TRP A 129 14.01 9.80 -7.55
C TRP A 129 15.51 9.62 -7.85
N GLU A 130 16.18 8.74 -7.10
CA GLU A 130 17.59 8.33 -7.28
C GLU A 130 17.79 7.60 -8.61
N ASP A 131 16.94 6.62 -8.92
CA ASP A 131 16.97 5.89 -10.19
C ASP A 131 16.71 6.82 -11.38
N LEU A 132 15.88 7.84 -11.19
CA LEU A 132 15.60 8.89 -12.19
C LEU A 132 16.81 9.79 -12.44
N LEU A 133 17.55 10.16 -11.40
CA LEU A 133 18.80 10.91 -11.56
C LEU A 133 19.85 10.07 -12.29
N ILE A 134 19.96 8.78 -11.95
CA ILE A 134 20.87 7.86 -12.62
C ILE A 134 20.47 7.71 -14.10
N LEU A 135 19.19 7.49 -14.39
CA LEU A 135 18.69 7.37 -15.75
C LEU A 135 18.91 8.67 -16.54
N GLY A 136 18.63 9.82 -15.93
CA GLY A 136 18.86 11.14 -16.52
C GLY A 136 20.34 11.40 -16.82
N PHE A 137 21.23 11.00 -15.92
CA PHE A 137 22.68 11.11 -16.11
C PHE A 137 23.17 10.19 -17.24
N LEU A 138 22.71 8.94 -17.29
CA LEU A 138 23.03 7.99 -18.36
C LEU A 138 22.53 8.48 -19.72
N LEU A 139 21.31 9.03 -19.77
CA LEU A 139 20.76 9.62 -21.00
C LEU A 139 21.56 10.86 -21.44
N CYS A 140 21.98 11.73 -20.52
CA CYS A 140 22.86 12.86 -20.84
C CYS A 140 24.22 12.39 -21.37
N GLY A 141 24.84 11.40 -20.74
CA GLY A 141 26.13 10.84 -21.18
C GLY A 141 26.05 10.19 -22.56
N LEU A 142 25.03 9.36 -22.79
CA LEU A 142 24.74 8.78 -24.11
C LEU A 142 24.50 9.89 -25.13
N PHE A 143 23.80 10.95 -24.76
CA PHE A 143 23.48 12.06 -25.64
C PHE A 143 24.72 12.88 -26.07
N ILE A 144 25.60 13.22 -25.13
CA ILE A 144 26.89 13.88 -25.44
C ILE A 144 27.69 13.01 -26.41
N PHE A 145 27.72 11.70 -26.18
CA PHE A 145 28.36 10.75 -27.08
C PHE A 145 27.73 10.79 -28.48
N LEU A 146 26.40 10.70 -28.60
CA LEU A 146 25.74 10.72 -29.91
C LEU A 146 25.94 12.05 -30.64
N PHE A 147 25.92 13.19 -29.94
CA PHE A 147 26.14 14.50 -30.55
C PHE A 147 27.56 14.64 -31.13
N PHE A 148 28.59 14.30 -30.35
CA PHE A 148 29.98 14.42 -30.79
C PHE A 148 30.37 13.39 -31.86
N PHE A 149 29.86 12.16 -31.77
CA PHE A 149 30.29 11.07 -32.63
C PHE A 149 29.41 10.83 -33.86
N LEU A 150 28.12 11.21 -33.82
CA LEU A 150 27.18 11.00 -34.95
C LEU A 150 26.77 12.31 -35.64
N GLY A 151 27.20 13.48 -35.14
CA GLY A 151 26.92 14.76 -35.79
C GLY A 151 25.43 15.09 -35.87
N LEU A 152 24.68 14.78 -34.81
CA LEU A 152 23.25 15.09 -34.72
C LEU A 152 23.01 16.60 -34.87
N SER A 153 21.98 16.97 -35.63
CA SER A 153 21.62 18.38 -35.85
C SER A 153 21.07 19.03 -34.57
N LEU A 154 21.18 20.37 -34.50
CA LEU A 154 20.69 21.19 -33.40
C LEU A 154 19.18 20.98 -33.13
N GLU A 155 18.40 20.65 -34.16
CA GLU A 155 16.96 20.39 -34.07
C GLU A 155 16.66 19.17 -33.19
N TYR A 156 17.43 18.08 -33.34
CA TYR A 156 17.31 16.90 -32.49
C TYR A 156 17.70 17.21 -31.04
N LEU A 157 18.67 18.10 -30.84
CA LEU A 157 19.09 18.55 -29.51
C LEU A 157 17.97 19.31 -28.79
N LEU A 158 17.31 20.24 -29.49
CA LEU A 158 16.13 20.95 -28.98
C LEU A 158 14.97 19.99 -28.70
N PHE A 159 14.69 19.05 -29.60
CA PHE A 159 13.64 18.06 -29.40
C PHE A 159 13.87 17.19 -28.16
N LEU A 160 15.09 16.67 -27.99
CA LEU A 160 15.44 15.83 -26.84
C LEU A 160 15.43 16.59 -25.52
N ALA A 161 15.89 17.85 -25.51
CA ALA A 161 15.81 18.72 -24.34
C ALA A 161 14.34 18.95 -23.93
N CYS A 162 13.47 19.28 -24.90
CA CYS A 162 12.03 19.44 -24.65
C CYS A 162 11.39 18.13 -24.16
N PHE A 163 11.75 16.98 -24.74
CA PHE A 163 11.26 15.67 -24.31
C PHE A 163 11.70 15.33 -22.88
N ALA A 164 12.96 15.58 -22.52
CA ALA A 164 13.48 15.36 -21.17
C ALA A 164 12.74 16.23 -20.14
N VAL A 165 12.54 17.53 -20.42
CA VAL A 165 11.77 18.43 -19.56
C VAL A 165 10.33 17.93 -19.41
N PHE A 166 9.69 17.49 -20.50
CA PHE A 166 8.34 16.92 -20.46
C PHE A 166 8.25 15.67 -19.56
N VAL A 167 9.22 14.76 -19.67
CA VAL A 167 9.28 13.55 -18.82
C VAL A 167 9.47 13.91 -17.34
N ILE A 168 10.31 14.90 -17.03
CA ILE A 168 10.51 15.39 -15.66
C ILE A 168 9.20 15.98 -15.10
N VAL A 169 8.53 16.85 -15.87
CA VAL A 169 7.26 17.46 -15.44
C VAL A 169 6.19 16.40 -15.20
N LEU A 170 6.06 15.41 -16.08
CA LEU A 170 5.12 14.30 -15.87
C LEU A 170 5.43 13.52 -14.59
N HIS A 171 6.70 13.28 -14.27
CA HIS A 171 7.09 12.60 -13.04
C HIS A 171 6.77 13.41 -11.79
N ILE A 172 7.04 14.72 -11.79
CA ILE A 172 6.70 15.60 -10.66
C ILE A 172 5.19 15.55 -10.40
N ILE A 173 4.37 15.66 -11.44
CA ILE A 173 2.90 15.58 -11.32
C ILE A 173 2.46 14.22 -10.77
N GLN A 174 3.08 13.12 -11.20
CA GLN A 174 2.75 11.78 -10.70
C GLN A 174 3.19 11.57 -9.24
N PHE A 175 4.37 12.08 -8.87
CA PHE A 175 4.88 12.04 -7.50
C PHE A 175 3.95 12.80 -6.55
N ASP A 176 3.57 14.02 -6.91
CA ASP A 176 2.64 14.84 -6.14
C ASP A 176 1.27 14.16 -5.96
N ARG A 177 0.71 13.59 -7.04
CA ARG A 177 -0.54 12.81 -6.98
C ARG A 177 -0.42 11.60 -6.06
N THR A 178 0.71 10.90 -6.07
CA THR A 178 0.95 9.73 -5.22
C THR A 178 1.05 10.12 -3.76
N ASN A 179 1.80 11.19 -3.45
CA ASN A 179 1.94 11.68 -2.09
C ASN A 179 0.62 12.25 -1.54
N SER A 180 -0.14 12.96 -2.37
CA SER A 180 -1.47 13.45 -2.00
C SER A 180 -2.43 12.30 -1.73
N ALA A 181 -2.43 11.25 -2.57
CA ALA A 181 -3.24 10.05 -2.36
C ALA A 181 -2.83 9.29 -1.08
N LEU A 182 -1.52 9.16 -0.83
CA LEU A 182 -0.99 8.52 0.38
C LEU A 182 -1.39 9.32 1.64
N THR A 183 -1.18 10.63 1.62
CA THR A 183 -1.51 11.53 2.74
C THR A 183 -3.01 11.53 3.03
N SER A 184 -3.85 11.60 1.99
CA SER A 184 -5.30 11.50 2.12
C SER A 184 -5.73 10.15 2.71
N THR A 185 -5.13 9.06 2.26
CA THR A 185 -5.40 7.72 2.79
C THR A 185 -4.97 7.60 4.26
N GLN A 186 -3.76 8.07 4.59
CA GLN A 186 -3.26 8.09 5.97
C GLN A 186 -4.14 8.96 6.88
N LEU A 187 -4.59 10.12 6.40
CA LEU A 187 -5.48 11.00 7.15
C LEU A 187 -6.84 10.34 7.40
N GLU A 188 -7.41 9.67 6.40
CA GLU A 188 -8.69 8.98 6.57
C GLU A 188 -8.56 7.78 7.51
N ILE A 189 -7.45 7.05 7.44
CA ILE A 189 -7.12 5.99 8.40
C ILE A 189 -6.97 6.56 9.81
N ALA A 190 -6.24 7.67 9.97
CA ALA A 190 -6.08 8.33 11.26
C ALA A 190 -7.42 8.83 11.81
N ARG A 191 -8.33 9.33 10.96
CA ARG A 191 -9.70 9.69 11.35
C ARG A 191 -10.52 8.47 11.77
N MET A 192 -10.41 7.35 11.04
CA MET A 192 -11.05 6.10 11.43
C MET A 192 -10.53 5.63 12.79
N ILE A 193 -9.21 5.61 13.00
CA ILE A 193 -8.59 5.24 14.28
C ILE A 193 -9.07 6.16 15.41
N ARG A 194 -9.08 7.49 15.23
CA ARG A 194 -9.57 8.44 16.27
C ARG A 194 -11.04 8.28 16.63
N LYS A 195 -11.88 7.77 15.73
CA LYS A 195 -13.29 7.47 16.05
C LYS A 195 -13.44 6.19 16.87
N LEU A 196 -12.38 5.40 16.99
CA LEU A 196 -12.37 4.09 17.62
C LEU A 196 -11.68 4.05 18.98
N MET A 197 -10.88 5.08 19.29
CA MET A 197 -10.28 5.32 20.60
C MET A 197 -11.20 6.23 21.42
#